data_AF-A0AA47EK16-F1
#
_entry.id   AF-A0AA47EK16-F1
#
_cell.length_a   1.000
_cell.length_b   1.000
_cell.length_c   1.000
_cell.angle_alpha   90.00
_cell.angle_beta   90.00
_cell.angle_gamma   90.00
#
_symmetry.space_group_name_H-M   'P 1'
#
loop_
_entity.id
_entity.type
_entity.pdbx_description
1 polymer ?
#
loop_
_entity_poly.entity_id
_entity_poly.type
_entity_poly.pdbx_seq_one_letter_code
_entity_poly.pdbx_strand_id
1 'polypeptide(L)'
;MKEDMLYLRVDMETELIKTLEKTFQFIKEAEDDIYAWKWIIISLHNAVQNCMVIALKGSSTFGVLNKKSRKEWFDWYNKNSEYPQMKMELFLELLKKIKCDNGKELNDYAKKINGNNQIDNSMKLLNEYRNEFIHFIPKSWVLILSGIPRICIDVLTVIDFLVTEAGKITFYDDTDGMKKSEKSIFEIKTKLIELQRKYNNNINSTINKS
;
A
#
# COMPACT_ATOMS: atom_id res chain seq x y z
N MET A 1 14.33 40.94 -7.17
CA MET A 1 14.63 39.56 -6.72
C MET A 1 13.30 38.84 -6.58
N LYS A 2 13.04 37.82 -7.40
CA LYS A 2 12.00 36.84 -7.06
C LYS A 2 12.65 35.90 -6.06
N GLU A 3 12.12 35.80 -4.85
CA GLU A 3 12.51 34.73 -3.94
C GLU A 3 12.15 33.40 -4.61
N ASP A 4 13.13 32.54 -4.81
CA ASP A 4 12.89 31.16 -5.19
C ASP A 4 12.20 30.48 -4.01
N MET A 5 10.87 30.39 -4.07
CA MET A 5 10.08 29.71 -3.06
C MET A 5 10.30 28.19 -3.17
N LEU A 6 10.76 27.57 -2.09
CA LEU A 6 10.83 26.12 -1.96
C LEU A 6 9.41 25.57 -1.72
N TYR A 7 8.89 24.78 -2.66
CA TYR A 7 7.60 24.09 -2.51
C TYR A 7 7.75 22.58 -2.70
N LEU A 8 6.96 21.82 -1.95
CA LEU A 8 6.81 20.37 -2.14
C LEU A 8 5.62 20.11 -3.07
N ARG A 9 5.89 19.60 -4.27
CA ARG A 9 4.85 19.10 -5.18
C ARG A 9 4.62 17.62 -4.90
N VAL A 10 3.37 17.27 -4.59
CA VAL A 10 2.93 15.89 -4.39
C VAL A 10 1.88 15.57 -5.45
N ASP A 11 2.10 14.50 -6.20
CA ASP A 11 1.14 13.90 -7.11
C ASP A 11 1.11 12.39 -6.90
N MET A 12 0.11 11.70 -7.45
CA MET A 12 -0.10 10.27 -7.16
C MET A 12 1.07 9.38 -7.62
N GLU A 13 1.71 9.73 -8.73
CA GLU A 13 2.82 8.97 -9.30
C GLU A 13 4.08 9.14 -8.44
N THR A 14 4.45 10.39 -8.17
CA THR A 14 5.55 10.74 -7.29
C THR A 14 5.34 10.12 -5.91
N GLU A 15 4.12 10.18 -5.37
CA GLU A 15 3.78 9.63 -4.06
C GLU A 15 3.96 8.11 -4.01
N LEU A 16 3.52 7.37 -5.03
CA LEU A 16 3.73 5.92 -5.11
C LEU A 16 5.23 5.58 -5.09
N ILE A 17 6.01 6.19 -5.99
CA ILE A 17 7.44 5.92 -6.13
C ILE A 17 8.17 6.27 -4.82
N LYS A 18 7.93 7.47 -4.27
CA LYS A 18 8.56 7.91 -3.03
C LYS A 18 8.18 7.06 -1.84
N THR A 19 6.96 6.56 -1.79
CA THR A 19 6.52 5.67 -0.71
C THR A 19 7.16 4.28 -0.81
N LEU A 20 7.36 3.74 -2.02
CA LEU A 20 8.11 2.50 -2.24
C LEU A 20 9.59 2.68 -1.85
N GLU A 21 10.23 3.76 -2.30
CA GLU A 21 11.61 4.11 -1.91
C GLU A 21 11.77 4.19 -0.38
N LYS A 22 10.80 4.83 0.31
CA LYS A 22 10.79 4.94 1.78
C LYS A 22 10.56 3.59 2.46
N THR A 23 9.68 2.76 1.90
CA THR A 23 9.48 1.40 2.40
C THR A 23 10.78 0.61 2.34
N PHE A 24 11.51 0.68 1.23
CA PHE A 24 12.81 0.02 1.11
C PHE A 24 13.85 0.59 2.09
N GLN A 25 13.87 1.91 2.29
CA GLN A 25 14.74 2.55 3.28
C GLN A 25 14.50 1.98 4.68
N PHE A 26 13.25 1.92 5.15
CA PHE A 26 12.91 1.39 6.47
C PHE A 26 13.16 -0.11 6.60
N ILE A 27 13.00 -0.87 5.52
CA ILE A 27 13.35 -2.30 5.50
C ILE A 27 14.86 -2.52 5.77
N LYS A 28 15.72 -1.67 5.21
CA LYS A 28 17.17 -1.73 5.51
C LYS A 28 17.44 -1.35 6.96
N GLU A 29 16.77 -0.31 7.46
CA GLU A 29 16.90 0.12 8.85
C GLU A 29 16.45 -0.95 9.86
N ALA A 30 15.46 -1.78 9.51
CA ALA A 30 14.98 -2.89 10.35
C ALA A 30 16.00 -4.01 10.60
N GLU A 31 17.17 -3.97 9.96
CA GLU A 31 18.28 -4.85 10.31
C GLU A 31 18.92 -4.51 11.66
N ASP A 32 18.93 -3.21 11.98
CA ASP A 32 19.60 -2.63 13.15
C ASP A 32 18.59 -2.04 14.16
N ASP A 33 17.47 -1.49 13.69
CA ASP A 33 16.41 -0.94 14.53
C ASP A 33 15.07 -1.63 14.30
N ILE A 34 14.66 -2.45 15.27
CA ILE A 34 13.37 -3.16 15.25
C ILE A 34 12.17 -2.20 15.15
N TYR A 35 12.29 -0.96 15.63
CA TYR A 35 11.22 0.02 15.59
C TYR A 35 10.91 0.49 14.15
N ALA A 36 11.85 0.30 13.21
CA ALA A 36 11.62 0.58 11.80
C ALA A 36 10.43 -0.20 11.21
N TRP A 37 10.05 -1.36 11.78
CA TRP A 37 8.85 -2.10 11.36
C TRP A 37 7.55 -1.29 11.44
N LYS A 38 7.46 -0.36 12.38
CA LYS A 38 6.34 0.59 12.44
C LYS A 38 6.24 1.36 11.12
N TRP A 39 7.36 1.90 10.66
CA TRP A 39 7.43 2.73 9.48
C TRP A 39 7.30 1.93 8.19
N ILE A 40 7.82 0.70 8.15
CA ILE A 40 7.58 -0.24 7.03
C ILE A 40 6.08 -0.48 6.84
N ILE A 41 5.34 -0.75 7.92
CA ILE A 41 3.89 -1.02 7.86
C ILE A 41 3.13 0.22 7.37
N ILE A 42 3.47 1.40 7.90
CA ILE A 42 2.82 2.67 7.51
C ILE A 42 3.12 2.98 6.04
N SER A 43 4.38 2.92 5.61
CA SER A 43 4.76 3.26 4.23
C SER A 43 4.20 2.25 3.24
N LEU A 44 4.26 0.95 3.54
CA LEU A 44 3.71 -0.07 2.64
C LEU A 44 2.18 0.03 2.51
N HIS A 45 1.48 0.36 3.61
CA HIS A 45 0.04 0.66 3.57
C HIS A 45 -0.27 1.84 2.65
N ASN A 46 0.48 2.93 2.78
CA ASN A 46 0.33 4.10 1.92
C ASN A 46 0.59 3.73 0.44
N ALA A 47 1.63 2.94 0.15
CA ALA A 47 1.96 2.52 -1.21
C ALA A 47 0.81 1.71 -1.85
N VAL A 48 0.32 0.67 -1.18
CA VAL A 48 -0.77 -0.15 -1.74
C VAL A 48 -2.08 0.66 -1.84
N GLN A 49 -2.36 1.56 -0.90
CA GLN A 49 -3.51 2.45 -0.99
C GLN A 49 -3.42 3.37 -2.22
N ASN A 50 -2.24 3.95 -2.49
CA ASN A 50 -2.03 4.78 -3.66
C ASN A 50 -2.20 3.99 -4.96
N CYS A 51 -1.68 2.76 -5.05
CA CYS A 51 -1.95 1.89 -6.19
C CYS A 51 -3.44 1.65 -6.40
N MET A 52 -4.20 1.35 -5.33
CA MET A 52 -5.64 1.16 -5.42
C MET A 52 -6.37 2.44 -5.87
N VAL A 53 -5.93 3.60 -5.37
CA VAL A 53 -6.47 4.91 -5.78
C VAL A 53 -6.24 5.15 -7.26
N ILE A 54 -5.00 4.98 -7.75
CA ILE A 54 -4.68 5.20 -9.16
C ILE A 54 -5.49 4.24 -10.04
N ALA A 55 -5.52 2.95 -9.69
CA ALA A 55 -6.25 1.94 -10.44
C ALA A 55 -7.78 2.18 -10.48
N LEU A 56 -8.37 2.72 -9.41
CA LEU A 56 -9.82 3.02 -9.35
C LEU A 56 -10.19 4.41 -9.87
N LYS A 57 -9.25 5.36 -9.93
CA LYS A 57 -9.52 6.73 -10.36
C LYS A 57 -10.05 6.73 -11.80
N GLY A 58 -9.41 5.94 -12.67
CA GLY A 58 -9.65 5.98 -14.11
C GLY A 58 -9.66 7.43 -14.62
N SER A 59 -10.59 7.74 -15.53
CA SER A 59 -10.74 9.09 -16.08
C SER A 59 -11.56 10.06 -15.23
N SER A 60 -12.31 9.58 -14.22
CA SER A 60 -13.37 10.38 -13.58
C SER A 60 -13.30 10.51 -12.06
N THR A 61 -12.26 10.00 -11.39
CA THR A 61 -12.04 10.03 -9.91
C THR A 61 -13.13 9.35 -9.07
N PHE A 62 -14.32 9.08 -9.62
CA PHE A 62 -15.47 8.59 -8.88
C PHE A 62 -15.24 7.23 -8.25
N GLY A 63 -14.47 6.34 -8.88
CA GLY A 63 -14.17 5.01 -8.35
C GLY A 63 -13.56 5.04 -6.95
N VAL A 64 -12.82 6.10 -6.63
CA VAL A 64 -12.10 6.29 -5.37
C VAL A 64 -12.99 6.83 -4.24
N LEU A 65 -14.07 7.52 -4.58
CA LEU A 65 -14.91 8.21 -3.61
C LEU A 65 -15.84 7.27 -2.85
N ASN A 66 -16.12 7.63 -1.60
CA ASN A 66 -17.22 7.01 -0.87
C ASN A 66 -18.59 7.40 -1.46
N LYS A 67 -19.61 6.62 -1.14
CA LYS A 67 -20.98 6.82 -1.68
C LYS A 67 -21.55 8.21 -1.39
N LYS A 68 -21.27 8.76 -0.19
CA LYS A 68 -21.76 10.07 0.23
C LYS A 68 -21.14 11.18 -0.62
N SER A 69 -19.81 11.24 -0.69
CA SER A 69 -19.10 12.24 -1.50
C SER A 69 -19.40 12.12 -2.99
N ARG A 70 -19.61 10.90 -3.49
CA ARG A 70 -20.06 10.71 -4.88
C ARG A 70 -21.43 11.35 -5.12
N LYS A 71 -22.39 11.16 -4.21
CA LYS A 71 -23.72 11.77 -4.30
C LYS A 71 -23.63 13.29 -4.21
N GLU A 72 -22.89 13.81 -3.24
CA GLU A 72 -22.69 15.25 -3.05
C GLU A 72 -22.08 15.91 -4.29
N TRP A 73 -21.15 15.23 -4.97
CA TRP A 73 -20.60 15.71 -6.23
C TRP A 73 -21.65 15.82 -7.34
N PHE A 74 -22.52 14.81 -7.49
CA PHE A 74 -23.60 14.85 -8.48
C PHE A 74 -24.64 15.93 -8.15
N ASP A 75 -24.94 16.13 -6.87
CA ASP A 75 -25.81 17.22 -6.43
C ASP A 75 -25.21 18.58 -6.78
N TRP A 76 -23.91 18.77 -6.54
CA TRP A 76 -23.19 19.99 -6.92
C TRP A 76 -23.19 20.25 -8.43
N TYR A 77 -22.81 19.26 -9.22
CA TYR A 77 -22.72 19.37 -10.69
C TYR A 77 -24.06 19.77 -11.32
N ASN A 78 -25.17 19.26 -10.78
CA ASN A 78 -26.50 19.53 -11.31
C ASN A 78 -27.13 20.82 -10.78
N LYS A 79 -26.74 21.30 -9.59
CA LYS A 79 -27.44 22.39 -8.88
C LYS A 79 -26.62 23.67 -8.73
N ASN A 80 -25.38 23.74 -9.24
CA ASN A 80 -24.47 24.88 -9.04
C ASN A 80 -24.35 25.29 -7.55
N SER A 81 -24.31 24.31 -6.64
CA SER A 81 -24.14 24.57 -5.21
C SER A 81 -22.67 24.83 -4.86
N GLU A 82 -22.36 24.90 -3.56
CA GLU A 82 -20.97 24.91 -3.09
C GLU A 82 -20.26 23.57 -3.40
N TYR A 83 -18.97 23.64 -3.76
CA TYR A 83 -18.19 22.45 -4.09
C TYR A 83 -17.99 21.56 -2.85
N PRO A 84 -18.34 20.27 -2.90
CA PRO A 84 -18.35 19.44 -1.70
C PRO A 84 -16.94 19.04 -1.27
N GLN A 85 -16.77 18.82 0.04
CA GLN A 85 -15.54 18.23 0.56
C GLN A 85 -15.48 16.73 0.22
N MET A 86 -14.69 16.41 -0.79
CA MET A 86 -14.57 15.04 -1.30
C MET A 86 -13.80 14.16 -0.32
N LYS A 87 -14.38 13.00 0.03
CA LYS A 87 -13.74 11.98 0.87
C LYS A 87 -13.55 10.68 0.09
N MET A 88 -12.33 10.18 0.15
CA MET A 88 -11.96 8.87 -0.34
C MET A 88 -12.71 7.77 0.44
N GLU A 89 -12.90 6.63 -0.21
CA GLU A 89 -13.41 5.42 0.41
C GLU A 89 -12.42 4.84 1.44
N LEU A 90 -12.93 4.06 2.38
CA LEU A 90 -12.09 3.34 3.36
C LEU A 90 -11.19 2.30 2.67
N PHE A 91 -10.01 2.05 3.25
CA PHE A 91 -8.99 1.15 2.67
C PHE A 91 -9.53 -0.23 2.25
N LEU A 92 -10.26 -0.91 3.12
CA LEU A 92 -10.81 -2.24 2.81
C LEU A 92 -11.93 -2.19 1.77
N GLU A 93 -12.66 -1.07 1.70
CA GLU A 93 -13.68 -0.86 0.68
C GLU A 93 -13.06 -0.49 -0.68
N LEU A 94 -11.91 0.20 -0.71
CA LEU A 94 -11.09 0.36 -1.93
C LEU A 94 -10.61 -1.01 -2.43
N LEU A 95 -10.08 -1.85 -1.54
CA LEU A 95 -9.68 -3.22 -1.88
C LEU A 95 -10.86 -4.00 -2.46
N LYS A 96 -12.04 -3.91 -1.82
CA LYS A 96 -13.26 -4.54 -2.34
C LYS A 96 -13.63 -4.03 -3.73
N LYS A 97 -13.53 -2.71 -3.99
CA LYS A 97 -13.79 -2.13 -5.32
C LYS A 97 -12.80 -2.63 -6.36
N ILE A 98 -11.51 -2.69 -6.05
CA ILE A 98 -10.51 -3.32 -6.94
C ILE A 98 -10.92 -4.76 -7.23
N LYS A 99 -11.34 -5.51 -6.21
CA LYS A 99 -11.82 -6.89 -6.34
C LYS A 99 -13.23 -7.04 -6.92
N CYS A 100 -13.91 -5.97 -7.34
CA CYS A 100 -15.17 -6.03 -8.07
C CYS A 100 -14.99 -5.51 -9.50
N ASP A 101 -14.20 -4.46 -9.69
CA ASP A 101 -13.93 -3.81 -10.98
C ASP A 101 -12.84 -4.55 -11.77
N ASN A 102 -11.84 -5.12 -11.07
CA ASN A 102 -10.83 -6.05 -11.60
C ASN A 102 -11.06 -7.46 -11.03
N GLY A 103 -12.30 -7.72 -10.61
CA GLY A 103 -12.59 -8.63 -9.53
C GLY A 103 -12.38 -10.10 -9.80
N LYS A 104 -12.50 -10.52 -11.06
CA LYS A 104 -12.09 -11.87 -11.45
C LYS A 104 -10.57 -11.94 -11.50
N GLU A 105 -9.92 -11.01 -12.20
CA GLU A 105 -8.46 -11.05 -12.42
C GLU A 105 -7.65 -10.97 -11.12
N LEU A 106 -7.90 -10.02 -10.22
CA LEU A 106 -7.14 -9.96 -8.96
C LEU A 106 -7.45 -11.15 -8.04
N ASN A 107 -8.71 -11.60 -7.97
CA ASN A 107 -9.04 -12.79 -7.16
C ASN A 107 -8.43 -14.06 -7.75
N ASP A 108 -8.47 -14.22 -9.07
CA ASP A 108 -7.94 -15.37 -9.77
C ASP A 108 -6.41 -15.34 -9.75
N TYR A 109 -5.80 -14.16 -9.83
CA TYR A 109 -4.37 -13.94 -9.62
C TYR A 109 -3.95 -14.29 -8.19
N ALA A 110 -4.66 -13.76 -7.18
CA ALA A 110 -4.41 -14.08 -5.77
C ALA A 110 -4.57 -15.58 -5.49
N LYS A 111 -5.61 -16.22 -6.05
CA LYS A 111 -5.81 -17.68 -5.98
C LYS A 111 -4.71 -18.45 -6.72
N LYS A 112 -4.25 -17.98 -7.88
CA LYS A 112 -3.19 -18.62 -8.67
C LYS A 112 -1.83 -18.55 -7.96
N ILE A 113 -1.52 -17.44 -7.29
CA ILE A 113 -0.25 -17.26 -6.58
C ILE A 113 -0.23 -17.98 -5.23
N ASN A 114 -1.31 -17.91 -4.44
CA ASN A 114 -1.28 -18.36 -3.04
C ASN A 114 -2.37 -19.39 -2.67
N GLY A 115 -3.29 -19.76 -3.57
CA GLY A 115 -4.25 -20.85 -3.38
C GLY A 115 -5.30 -20.67 -2.26
N ASN A 116 -5.35 -19.52 -1.57
CA ASN A 116 -6.16 -19.32 -0.36
C ASN A 116 -6.53 -17.82 -0.10
N ASN A 117 -7.23 -17.54 1.02
CA ASN A 117 -7.60 -16.21 1.51
C ASN A 117 -6.43 -15.42 2.16
N GLN A 118 -5.17 -15.83 1.96
CA GLN A 118 -4.02 -15.27 2.70
C GLN A 118 -3.76 -13.79 2.35
N ILE A 119 -3.78 -13.42 1.07
CA ILE A 119 -3.56 -12.01 0.67
C ILE A 119 -4.61 -11.09 1.30
N ASP A 120 -5.88 -11.51 1.32
CA ASP A 120 -6.95 -10.74 1.96
C ASP A 120 -6.71 -10.55 3.46
N ASN A 121 -6.23 -11.60 4.14
CA ASN A 121 -5.90 -11.52 5.56
C ASN A 121 -4.68 -10.62 5.80
N SER A 122 -3.64 -10.72 4.97
CA SER A 122 -2.46 -9.86 5.02
C SER A 122 -2.82 -8.38 4.81
N MET A 123 -3.72 -8.08 3.85
CA MET A 123 -4.22 -6.71 3.63
C MET A 123 -5.02 -6.18 4.83
N LYS A 124 -5.84 -7.02 5.47
CA LYS A 124 -6.57 -6.66 6.71
C LYS A 124 -5.61 -6.38 7.85
N LEU A 125 -4.68 -7.29 8.12
CA LEU A 125 -3.69 -7.15 9.18
C LEU A 125 -2.80 -5.93 8.98
N LEU A 126 -2.34 -5.67 7.75
CA LEU A 126 -1.59 -4.45 7.45
C LEU A 126 -2.39 -3.19 7.82
N ASN A 127 -3.68 -3.14 7.45
CA ASN A 127 -4.56 -2.02 7.74
C ASN A 127 -4.80 -1.85 9.25
N GLU A 128 -5.03 -2.95 9.97
CA GLU A 128 -5.17 -2.94 11.42
C GLU A 128 -3.90 -2.44 12.10
N TYR A 129 -2.73 -2.99 11.74
CA TYR A 129 -1.45 -2.59 12.30
C TYR A 129 -1.13 -1.12 12.06
N ARG A 130 -1.34 -0.65 10.83
CA ARG A 130 -1.17 0.76 10.49
C ARG A 130 -2.11 1.65 11.30
N ASN A 131 -3.38 1.27 11.46
CA ASN A 131 -4.35 2.05 12.22
C ASN A 131 -3.93 2.18 13.68
N GLU A 132 -3.46 1.10 14.27
CA GLU A 132 -2.97 1.09 15.65
C GLU A 132 -1.73 1.96 15.86
N PHE A 133 -0.84 2.04 14.85
CA PHE A 133 0.34 2.89 14.92
C PHE A 133 0.06 4.38 14.71
N ILE A 134 -0.96 4.72 13.92
CA ILE A 134 -1.32 6.12 13.61
C ILE A 134 -2.32 6.67 14.63
N HIS A 135 -3.37 5.92 14.92
CA HIS A 135 -4.41 6.27 15.88
C HIS A 135 -4.05 5.73 17.26
N PHE A 136 -2.88 6.15 17.75
CA PHE A 136 -2.33 5.65 19.00
C PHE A 136 -3.20 6.08 20.20
N ILE A 137 -4.01 5.16 20.69
CA ILE A 137 -4.69 5.28 21.99
C ILE A 137 -3.68 4.84 23.06
N PRO A 138 -3.57 5.50 24.23
CA PRO A 138 -2.60 5.14 25.26
C PRO A 138 -2.72 3.66 25.69
N LYS A 139 -1.89 2.80 25.10
CA LYS A 139 -1.78 1.37 25.41
C LYS A 139 -0.38 0.86 25.06
N SER A 140 0.09 -0.14 25.80
CA SER A 140 1.28 -0.90 25.43
C SER A 140 0.89 -2.03 24.50
N TRP A 141 1.58 -2.16 23.37
CA TRP A 141 1.31 -3.20 22.39
C TRP A 141 2.62 -3.82 21.91
N VAL A 142 2.60 -5.13 21.68
CA VAL A 142 3.73 -5.93 21.21
C VAL A 142 3.33 -6.59 19.90
N LEU A 143 4.20 -6.52 18.91
CA LEU A 143 4.03 -7.15 17.61
C LEU A 143 5.01 -8.31 17.46
N ILE A 144 4.51 -9.50 17.12
CA ILE A 144 5.36 -10.65 16.80
C ILE A 144 5.83 -10.51 15.35
N LEU A 145 7.13 -10.28 15.17
CA LEU A 145 7.71 -9.96 13.86
C LEU A 145 7.88 -11.14 12.91
N SER A 146 7.84 -12.38 13.40
CA SER A 146 8.12 -13.57 12.58
C SER A 146 7.15 -13.74 11.40
N GLY A 147 5.92 -13.23 11.51
CA GLY A 147 4.93 -13.26 10.43
C GLY A 147 4.84 -11.99 9.60
N ILE A 148 5.49 -10.90 10.01
CA ILE A 148 5.32 -9.58 9.39
C ILE A 148 5.96 -9.48 8.01
N PRO A 149 7.20 -9.99 7.77
CA PRO A 149 7.75 -9.95 6.42
C PRO A 149 6.86 -10.67 5.39
N ARG A 150 6.24 -11.80 5.76
CA ARG A 150 5.27 -12.51 4.90
C ARG A 150 4.05 -11.67 4.58
N ILE A 151 3.47 -10.98 5.56
CA ILE A 151 2.35 -10.04 5.34
C ILE A 151 2.78 -8.95 4.34
N CYS A 152 3.96 -8.37 4.52
CA CYS A 152 4.48 -7.34 3.60
C CYS A 152 4.72 -7.89 2.18
N ILE A 153 5.20 -9.13 2.04
CA ILE A 153 5.38 -9.78 0.74
C ILE A 153 4.03 -9.97 0.03
N ASP A 154 2.99 -10.41 0.74
CA ASP A 154 1.66 -10.58 0.16
C ASP A 154 1.06 -9.25 -0.31
N VAL A 155 1.24 -8.18 0.46
CA VAL A 155 0.80 -6.83 0.10
C VAL A 155 1.56 -6.35 -1.14
N LEU A 156 2.87 -6.60 -1.19
CA LEU A 156 3.70 -6.23 -2.32
C LEU A 156 3.31 -6.98 -3.60
N THR A 157 2.84 -8.23 -3.50
CA THR A 157 2.25 -8.95 -4.64
C THR A 157 1.02 -8.25 -5.21
N VAL A 158 0.19 -7.62 -4.35
CA VAL A 158 -0.94 -6.80 -4.84
C VAL A 158 -0.45 -5.54 -5.55
N ILE A 159 0.57 -4.87 -5.01
CA ILE A 159 1.20 -3.70 -5.64
C ILE A 159 1.75 -4.09 -7.01
N ASP A 160 2.53 -5.16 -7.08
CA ASP A 160 3.13 -5.69 -8.30
C ASP A 160 2.08 -5.93 -9.39
N PHE A 161 1.02 -6.68 -9.06
CA PHE A 161 -0.11 -6.90 -9.97
C PHE A 161 -0.73 -5.60 -10.50
N LEU A 162 -0.97 -4.62 -9.61
CA LEU A 162 -1.59 -3.36 -10.01
C LEU A 162 -0.68 -2.49 -10.88
N VAL A 163 0.64 -2.59 -10.70
CA VAL A 163 1.64 -1.85 -11.48
C VAL A 163 1.92 -2.52 -12.82
N THR A 164 2.05 -3.86 -12.87
CA THR A 164 2.59 -4.57 -14.03
C THR A 164 1.54 -5.31 -14.86
N GLU A 165 0.56 -5.96 -14.22
CA GLU A 165 -0.38 -6.86 -14.90
C GLU A 165 -1.73 -6.22 -15.19
N ALA A 166 -2.23 -5.36 -14.31
CA ALA A 166 -3.56 -4.76 -14.48
C ALA A 166 -3.60 -3.68 -15.58
N GLY A 167 -2.44 -3.13 -16.00
CA GLY A 167 -2.36 -2.10 -17.05
C GLY A 167 -3.13 -0.80 -16.75
N LYS A 168 -3.50 -0.55 -15.48
CA LYS A 168 -4.36 0.58 -15.07
C LYS A 168 -3.61 1.78 -14.51
N ILE A 169 -2.33 1.62 -14.18
CA ILE A 169 -1.48 2.73 -13.74
C ILE A 169 -0.81 3.28 -15.00
N THR A 170 -1.35 4.39 -15.51
CA THR A 170 -0.70 5.17 -16.56
C THR A 170 0.25 6.17 -15.90
N PHE A 171 1.54 6.03 -16.18
CA PHE A 171 2.55 6.99 -15.75
C PHE A 171 2.59 8.10 -16.80
N TYR A 172 2.53 9.37 -16.41
CA TYR A 172 2.47 10.45 -17.42
C TYR A 172 3.79 10.59 -18.20
N ASP A 173 4.89 10.08 -17.62
CA ASP A 173 6.21 9.97 -18.22
C ASP A 173 6.59 8.47 -18.33
N ASP A 174 5.88 7.78 -19.23
CA ASP A 174 5.61 6.32 -19.29
C ASP A 174 6.79 5.35 -19.11
N THR A 175 8.06 5.80 -19.20
CA THR A 175 9.22 4.88 -19.16
C THR A 175 10.05 4.92 -17.89
N ASP A 176 9.95 5.97 -17.06
CA ASP A 176 10.80 6.12 -15.88
C ASP A 176 10.05 5.70 -14.60
N GLY A 177 8.79 6.12 -14.44
CA GLY A 177 7.99 5.82 -13.25
C GLY A 177 7.69 4.33 -13.05
N MET A 178 7.31 3.63 -14.12
CA MET A 178 7.06 2.19 -14.09
C MET A 178 8.33 1.41 -13.74
N LYS A 179 9.45 1.68 -14.43
CA LYS A 179 10.73 1.00 -14.17
C LYS A 179 11.24 1.24 -12.75
N LYS A 180 11.10 2.46 -12.23
CA LYS A 180 11.44 2.80 -10.84
C LYS A 180 10.58 2.02 -9.83
N SER A 181 9.29 1.89 -10.12
CA SER A 181 8.36 1.13 -9.28
C SER A 181 8.70 -0.36 -9.29
N GLU A 182 8.89 -0.96 -10.46
CA GLU A 182 9.28 -2.37 -10.62
C GLU A 182 10.60 -2.67 -9.92
N LYS A 183 11.62 -1.81 -10.10
CA LYS A 183 12.89 -1.94 -9.41
C LYS A 183 12.71 -1.92 -7.88
N SER A 184 11.95 -0.95 -7.38
CA SER A 184 11.70 -0.82 -5.94
C SER A 184 10.95 -2.04 -5.40
N ILE A 185 9.94 -2.53 -6.12
CA ILE A 185 9.18 -3.75 -5.78
C ILE A 185 10.13 -4.95 -5.69
N PHE A 186 11.01 -5.13 -6.67
CA PHE A 186 11.99 -6.22 -6.66
C PHE A 186 12.94 -6.14 -5.45
N GLU A 187 13.50 -4.96 -5.17
CA GLU A 187 14.43 -4.73 -4.06
C GLU A 187 13.76 -4.97 -2.69
N ILE A 188 12.54 -4.44 -2.50
CA ILE A 188 11.73 -4.66 -1.30
C ILE A 188 11.46 -6.15 -1.12
N LYS A 189 10.98 -6.84 -2.16
CA LYS A 189 10.64 -8.27 -2.09
C LYS A 189 11.84 -9.11 -1.70
N THR A 190 12.98 -8.87 -2.33
CA THR A 190 14.24 -9.57 -2.06
C THR A 190 14.62 -9.40 -0.59
N LYS A 191 14.60 -8.17 -0.08
CA LYS A 191 15.01 -7.88 1.29
C LYS A 191 14.05 -8.43 2.34
N LEU A 192 12.74 -8.41 2.07
CA LEU A 192 11.74 -9.04 2.95
C LEU A 192 11.92 -10.56 3.04
N ILE A 193 12.30 -11.23 1.94
CA ILE A 193 12.60 -12.68 1.96
C ILE A 193 13.83 -12.97 2.83
N GLU A 194 14.86 -12.13 2.75
CA GLU A 194 16.03 -12.23 3.64
C GLU A 194 15.65 -12.09 5.11
N LEU A 195 14.87 -11.06 5.46
CA LEU A 195 14.39 -10.82 6.82
C LEU A 195 13.50 -11.97 7.33
N GLN A 196 12.61 -12.49 6.49
CA GLN A 196 11.78 -13.66 6.82
C GLN A 196 12.63 -14.86 7.21
N ARG A 197 13.69 -15.16 6.43
CA ARG A 197 14.61 -16.26 6.72
C ARG A 197 15.37 -16.01 8.03
N LYS A 198 15.88 -14.80 8.23
CA LYS A 198 16.59 -14.40 9.47
C LYS A 198 15.71 -14.61 10.71
N TYR A 199 14.46 -14.16 10.66
CA TYR A 199 13.54 -14.27 11.80
C TYR A 199 13.12 -15.72 12.06
N ASN A 200 12.89 -16.54 11.03
CA ASN A 200 12.58 -17.95 11.20
C ASN A 200 13.76 -18.73 11.81
N ASN A 201 14.99 -18.44 11.39
CA ASN A 201 16.19 -19.09 11.93
C ASN A 201 16.44 -18.76 13.41
N ASN A 202 16.16 -17.52 13.83
CA ASN A 202 16.29 -17.11 15.23
C ASN A 202 15.29 -17.82 16.16
N ILE A 203 14.10 -18.17 15.66
CA ILE A 203 13.10 -18.94 16.42
C ILE A 203 13.61 -20.36 16.63
N ASN A 204 14.08 -21.02 15.56
CA ASN A 204 14.56 -22.40 15.62
C ASN A 204 15.79 -22.56 16.53
N SER A 205 16.68 -21.57 16.57
CA SER A 205 17.84 -21.59 17.46
C SER A 205 17.49 -21.38 18.94
N THR A 206 16.36 -20.73 19.23
CA THR A 206 15.85 -20.54 20.59
C THR A 206 15.17 -21.81 21.10
N ILE A 207 14.40 -22.49 20.24
CA ILE A 207 13.70 -23.75 20.59
C ILE A 207 14.69 -24.90 20.84
N ASN A 208 15.78 -24.99 20.09
CA ASN A 208 16.78 -26.06 20.26
C ASN A 208 17.69 -25.86 21.49
N LYS A 209 17.53 -24.76 22.25
CA LYS A 209 18.30 -24.45 23.47
C LYS A 209 17.47 -24.55 24.75
N SER A 210 16.18 -24.86 24.66
CA SER A 210 15.24 -25.09 25.77
C SER A 210 14.92 -26.57 25.92
#